data_AF-A0A1Y5PP92-F1
#
_entry.id   AF-A0A1Y5PP92-F1
#
_cell.length_a   1.000
_cell.length_b   1.000
_cell.length_c   1.000
_cell.angle_alpha   90.00
_cell.angle_beta   90.00
_cell.angle_gamma   90.00
#
_symmetry.space_group_name_H-M   'P 1'
#
loop_
_entity.id
_entity.type
_entity.pdbx_description
1 polymer ?
#
loop_
_entity_poly.entity_id
_entity_poly.type
_entity_poly.pdbx_seq_one_letter_code
_entity_poly.pdbx_strand_id
1 'polypeptide(L)' 'MLGAAGVSASIYNLPLCVLDPSIRPFAVQSISDWKNTYVAECDGCSARRDCAGFFATGQPQFSRGIAAI' A
#
# COMPACT_ATOMS: atom_id res chain seq x y z
N MET A 1 -17.09 9.45 -5.85
CA MET A 1 -16.18 8.85 -4.84
C MET A 1 -16.90 8.80 -3.51
N LEU A 2 -16.80 7.70 -2.74
CA LEU A 2 -17.47 7.55 -1.44
C LEU A 2 -17.11 8.67 -0.44
N GLY A 3 -15.87 9.15 -0.45
CA GLY A 3 -15.46 10.32 0.34
C GLY A 3 -16.16 11.62 -0.05
N ALA A 4 -16.45 11.83 -1.34
CA ALA A 4 -17.21 12.99 -1.80
C ALA A 4 -18.69 12.95 -1.39
N ALA A 5 -19.20 11.77 -1.02
CA ALA A 5 -20.55 11.57 -0.51
C ALA A 5 -20.63 11.72 1.02
N GLY A 6 -19.54 12.16 1.69
CA GLY A 6 -19.50 12.31 3.16
C GLY A 6 -19.34 10.99 3.93
N VAL A 7 -19.04 9.89 3.23
CA VAL A 7 -18.79 8.58 3.86
C VAL A 7 -17.29 8.43 4.10
N SER A 8 -16.90 8.21 5.35
CA SER A 8 -15.53 7.88 5.71
C SER A 8 -15.11 6.56 5.06
N ALA A 9 -14.12 6.62 4.16
CA ALA A 9 -13.58 5.46 3.47
C ALA A 9 -12.07 5.42 3.65
N SER A 10 -11.55 4.21 3.91
CA SER A 10 -10.12 3.96 4.11
C SER A 10 -9.69 2.75 3.27
N ILE A 11 -8.46 2.79 2.77
CA ILE A 11 -7.86 1.76 1.93
C ILE A 11 -6.82 1.02 2.78
N TYR A 12 -7.07 -0.25 3.07
CA TYR A 12 -6.27 -0.99 4.04
C TYR A 12 -5.22 -1.89 3.37
N ASN A 13 -4.00 -1.85 3.90
CA ASN A 13 -2.96 -2.86 3.69
C ASN A 13 -2.59 -3.12 2.21
N LEU A 14 -2.60 -2.06 1.39
CA LEU A 14 -2.18 -2.10 -0.01
C LEU A 14 -0.83 -1.36 -0.17
N PRO A 15 0.03 -1.79 -1.12
CA PRO A 15 1.23 -1.06 -1.45
C PRO A 15 0.90 0.37 -1.91
N LEU A 16 1.55 1.38 -1.33
CA LEU A 16 1.24 2.78 -1.65
C LEU A 16 1.49 3.14 -3.12
N CYS A 17 2.45 2.46 -3.75
CA CYS A 17 2.83 2.67 -5.15
C CYS A 17 1.77 2.22 -6.16
N VAL A 18 0.88 1.29 -5.80
CA VAL A 18 -0.22 0.88 -6.68
C VAL A 18 -1.42 1.81 -6.58
N LEU A 19 -1.44 2.69 -5.59
CA LEU A 19 -2.50 3.68 -5.39
C LEU A 19 -2.22 4.95 -6.18
N ASP A 20 -3.27 5.46 -6.82
CA ASP A 20 -3.24 6.79 -7.42
C ASP A 20 -2.88 7.84 -6.35
N PRO A 21 -2.00 8.81 -6.64
CA PRO A 21 -1.59 9.83 -5.67
C PRO A 21 -2.75 10.54 -4.97
N SER A 22 -3.89 10.73 -5.66
CA SER A 22 -5.07 11.39 -5.10
C SER A 22 -5.76 10.61 -3.97
N ILE A 23 -5.57 9.28 -3.90
CA ILE A 23 -6.22 8.42 -2.90
C ILE A 23 -5.25 7.88 -1.84
N ARG A 24 -3.94 8.13 -1.97
CA ARG A 24 -2.93 7.78 -0.96
C ARG A 24 -3.23 8.31 0.45
N PRO A 25 -3.82 9.51 0.63
CA PRO A 25 -4.18 9.99 1.97
C PRO A 25 -5.19 9.11 2.72
N PHE A 26 -5.93 8.24 2.02
CA PHE A 26 -6.87 7.30 2.62
C PHE A 26 -6.22 5.95 2.97
N ALA A 27 -4.93 5.76 2.68
CA ALA A 27 -4.22 4.51 2.94
C ALA A 27 -3.96 4.31 4.44
N VAL A 28 -4.23 3.11 4.94
CA VAL A 28 -4.04 2.74 6.34
C VAL A 28 -3.31 1.40 6.42
N GLN A 29 -2.18 1.39 7.12
CA GLN A 29 -1.48 0.17 7.52
C GLN A 29 -2.07 -0.31 8.85
N SER A 30 -2.86 -1.38 8.81
CA SER A 30 -3.57 -1.93 9.97
C SER A 30 -3.07 -3.33 10.35
N ILE A 31 -1.91 -3.74 9.85
CA ILE A 31 -1.30 -5.04 10.12
C ILE A 31 0.10 -4.86 10.72
N SER A 32 0.51 -5.83 11.52
CA SER A 32 1.83 -5.84 12.15
C SER A 32 2.95 -5.89 11.12
N ASP A 33 4.05 -5.18 11.37
CA ASP A 33 5.18 -5.06 10.45
C ASP A 33 5.79 -6.39 10.02
N TRP A 34 5.77 -7.41 10.89
CA TRP A 34 6.28 -8.75 10.55
C TRP A 34 5.48 -9.43 9.42
N LYS A 35 4.25 -8.98 9.14
CA LYS A 35 3.43 -9.48 8.04
C LYS A 35 3.70 -8.75 6.73
N ASN A 36 4.49 -7.69 6.74
CA ASN A 36 4.80 -6.90 5.56
C ASN A 36 6.11 -7.43 4.96
N THR A 37 6.09 -7.75 3.68
CA THR A 37 7.27 -8.01 2.88
C THR A 37 7.42 -6.94 1.79
N TYR A 38 8.64 -6.77 1.30
CA TYR A 38 8.99 -5.81 0.26
C TYR A 38 9.77 -6.52 -0.84
N VAL A 39 9.50 -6.14 -2.09
CA VAL A 39 10.20 -6.67 -3.27
C VAL A 39 11.41 -5.79 -3.61
N ALA A 40 12.25 -6.24 -4.54
CA ALA A 40 13.47 -5.52 -4.92
C ALA A 40 13.19 -4.10 -5.44
N GLU A 41 12.03 -3.90 -6.09
CA GLU A 41 11.55 -2.60 -6.58
C GLU A 41 11.26 -1.60 -5.44
N CYS A 42 11.16 -2.07 -4.20
CA CYS A 42 10.99 -1.20 -3.03
C CYS A 42 12.33 -0.69 -2.48
N ASP A 43 13.47 -1.13 -3.02
CA ASP A 43 14.78 -0.65 -2.56
C ASP A 43 15.02 0.79 -3.00
N GLY A 44 15.34 1.65 -2.04
CA GLY A 44 15.44 3.10 -2.25
C GLY A 44 14.10 3.85 -2.31
N CYS A 45 12.96 3.18 -2.18
CA CYS A 45 11.64 3.82 -2.19
C CYS A 45 11.47 4.76 -0.99
N SER A 46 11.11 6.02 -1.27
CA SER A 46 10.97 7.07 -0.25
C SER A 46 9.77 6.80 0.68
N ALA A 47 8.71 6.22 0.14
CA ALA A 47 7.47 5.92 0.84
C ALA A 47 7.50 4.59 1.62
N ARG A 48 8.63 3.86 1.66
CA ARG A 48 8.70 2.53 2.28
C ARG A 48 8.29 2.51 3.74
N ARG A 49 8.58 3.58 4.49
CA ARG A 49 8.21 3.70 5.92
C ARG A 49 6.72 3.82 6.16
N ASP A 50 5.98 4.37 5.20
CA ASP A 50 4.54 4.60 5.28
C ASP A 50 3.74 3.60 4.42
N CYS A 51 4.42 2.63 3.81
CA CYS A 51 3.83 1.65 2.90
C CYS A 51 3.50 0.35 3.64
N ALA A 52 2.29 -0.19 3.43
CA ALA A 52 1.91 -1.48 4.00
C ALA A 52 2.59 -2.69 3.33
N GLY A 53 3.40 -2.47 2.29
CA GLY A 53 4.10 -3.53 1.57
C GLY A 53 3.16 -4.60 1.02
N PHE A 54 3.64 -5.84 0.99
CA PHE A 54 2.90 -7.02 0.57
C PHE A 54 2.72 -7.97 1.74
N PHE A 55 1.71 -8.84 1.69
CA PHE A 55 1.56 -9.88 2.70
C PHE A 55 2.66 -10.93 2.58
N ALA A 56 3.43 -11.10 3.66
CA ALA A 56 4.52 -12.08 3.75
C ALA A 56 4.00 -13.53 3.77
N THR A 57 2.76 -13.74 4.19
CA THR A 57 2.11 -15.06 4.29
C THR A 57 1.08 -15.25 3.18
N GLY A 58 1.09 -16.41 2.54
CA GLY A 58 0.15 -16.75 1.46
C GLY A 58 0.87 -16.89 0.11
N GLN A 59 0.09 -17.06 -0.96
CA GLN A 59 0.67 -17.08 -2.30
C GLN A 59 0.99 -15.65 -2.74
N PRO A 60 2.25 -15.34 -3.09
CA PRO A 60 2.63 -14.02 -3.53
C PRO A 60 1.96 -13.71 -4.86
N GLN A 61 1.09 -12.69 -4.86
CA GLN A 61 0.52 -12.10 -6.06
C GLN A 61 0.84 -10.62 -6.07
N PHE A 62 1.54 -10.20 -7.12
CA PHE A 62 2.05 -8.85 -7.25
C PHE A 62 1.30 -8.13 -8.36
N SER A 63 0.88 -6.88 -8.10
CA SER A 63 0.31 -6.02 -9.13
C SER A 63 1.37 -5.70 -10.19
N ARG A 64 0.96 -5.57 -11.45
CA ARG A 64 1.86 -5.11 -12.52
C ARG A 64 2.27 -3.64 -12.38
N GLY A 65 1.60 -2.89 -11.50
CA GLY A 65 1.85 -1.46 -11.26
C GLY A 65 2.83 -1.16 -10.13
N ILE A 66 3.65 -2.12 -9.70
CA ILE A 66 4.63 -1.89 -8.63
C ILE A 66 5.78 -1.05 -9.18
N ALA A 67 6.04 0.09 -8.56
CA ALA A 67 7.17 0.96 -8.83
C ALA A 67 7.60 1.69 -7.56
N ALA A 68 8.87 2.05 -7.45
CA ALA A 68 9.32 2.95 -6.38
C ALA A 68 8.65 4.33 -6.52
N ILE A 69 8.36 4.97 -5.39
CA ILE A 69 7.90 6.36 -5.30
C ILE A 69 9.08 7.25 -4.92
#